data_AF-A0A815RES1-F1
#
_entry.id   AF-A0A815RES1-F1
#
_cell.length_a   1.000
_cell.length_b   1.000
_cell.length_c   1.000
_cell.angle_alpha   90.00
_cell.angle_beta   90.00
_cell.angle_gamma   90.00
#
_symmetry.space_group_name_H-M   'P 1'
#
loop_
_entity.id
_entity.type
_entity.pdbx_description
1 polymer ?
#
loop_
_entity_poly.entity_id
_entity_poly.type
_entity_poly.pdbx_seq_one_letter_code
_entity_poly.pdbx_strand_id
1 'polypeptide(L)'
;MIQIELYRSLATNNRTGIEQDFTRMWKDITIQSSNNVGVKYDWSYHFHGTQLLSGAYGQAWAQNYLCVDSIIGAQLITKANIVLSNDTRVQMLNLANRREDQKAEHSGQDVLNLYTSQTYDYDNIFPLLNRKALNAMMNTITHNLTATRSWHFYDDVIIALAIDLTLITQTTGWTILANRLLPIGQITVGFFNETTVKLSDGNHSFPFVKERTFNIQWIHIGHSNIGYLLHSQSQYASLGIVCGNKTGNYLEIDPFSETDTARVLTIWIDHGAELFVLDYNHMILPDVSRASMPMLFKQYGDEQVFSCMSTNHQFHGTI
;
A
#
# COMPACT_ATOMS: atom_id res chain seq x y z
N MET A 1 19.82 16.19 16.27
CA MET A 1 20.62 17.28 16.89
C MET A 1 22.02 16.83 17.32
N ILE A 2 22.21 15.59 17.78
CA ILE A 2 23.50 15.13 18.33
C ILE A 2 24.70 15.18 17.37
N GLN A 3 24.46 14.97 16.08
CA GLN A 3 25.51 15.05 15.05
C GLN A 3 26.17 16.44 14.99
N ILE A 4 25.40 17.51 15.19
CA ILE A 4 25.92 18.89 15.19
C ILE A 4 26.82 19.11 16.41
N GLU A 5 26.42 18.58 17.58
CA GLU A 5 27.22 18.65 18.80
C GLU A 5 28.56 17.91 18.59
N LEU A 6 28.51 16.69 18.04
CA LEU A 6 29.70 15.89 17.74
C LEU A 6 30.64 16.60 16.76
N TYR A 7 30.12 17.16 15.67
CA TYR A 7 30.93 17.89 14.69
C TYR A 7 31.57 19.14 15.29
N ARG A 8 30.85 19.87 16.14
CA ARG A 8 31.42 20.99 16.89
C ARG A 8 32.52 20.51 17.84
N SER A 9 32.31 19.41 18.55
CA SER A 9 33.29 18.82 19.46
C SER A 9 34.55 18.38 18.72
N LEU A 10 34.41 17.76 17.55
CA LEU A 10 35.53 17.41 16.66
C LEU A 10 36.27 18.65 16.15
N ALA A 11 35.56 19.65 15.62
CA ALA A 11 36.15 20.86 15.05
C ALA A 11 36.93 21.71 16.08
N THR A 12 36.56 21.60 17.37
CA THR A 12 37.20 22.33 18.47
C THR A 12 38.18 21.49 19.28
N ASN A 13 38.45 20.24 18.86
CA ASN A 13 39.27 19.27 19.61
C ASN A 13 38.79 19.07 21.07
N ASN A 14 37.48 19.20 21.32
CA ASN A 14 36.89 19.06 22.65
C ASN A 14 36.60 17.57 22.95
N ARG A 15 37.57 16.87 23.56
CA ARG A 15 37.45 15.44 23.90
C ARG A 15 36.25 15.11 24.79
N THR A 16 35.99 15.93 25.81
CA THR A 16 34.84 15.74 26.70
C THR A 16 33.53 15.85 25.94
N GLY A 17 33.43 16.80 25.00
CA GLY A 17 32.27 16.92 24.12
C GLY A 17 32.07 15.66 23.28
N ILE A 18 33.14 15.18 22.63
CA ILE A 18 33.11 13.94 21.83
C ILE A 18 32.57 12.75 22.64
N GLU A 19 33.08 12.53 23.85
CA GLU A 19 32.64 11.43 24.74
C GLU A 19 31.17 11.55 25.17
N GLN A 20 30.73 12.76 25.50
CA GLN A 20 29.34 13.05 25.86
C GLN A 20 28.39 12.81 24.68
N ASP A 21 28.78 13.29 23.50
CA ASP A 21 28.01 13.15 22.27
C ASP A 21 27.86 11.68 21.89
N PHE A 22 28.92 10.86 21.98
CA PHE A 22 28.81 9.41 21.78
C PHE A 22 27.92 8.72 22.81
N THR A 23 28.10 9.06 24.08
CA THR A 23 27.32 8.45 25.16
C THR A 23 25.83 8.72 24.96
N ARG A 24 25.47 9.94 24.59
CA ARG A 24 24.07 10.31 24.33
C ARG A 24 23.55 9.66 23.04
N MET A 25 24.39 9.54 22.00
CA MET A 25 24.03 8.87 20.75
C MET A 25 23.61 7.41 21.00
N TRP A 26 24.37 6.67 21.81
CA TRP A 26 24.03 5.28 22.14
C TRP A 26 22.79 5.12 23.02
N LYS A 27 22.42 6.13 23.82
CA LYS A 27 21.16 6.10 24.59
C LYS A 27 19.92 6.13 23.69
N ASP A 28 20.03 6.76 22.53
CA ASP A 28 18.95 6.86 21.54
C ASP A 28 18.80 5.56 20.72
N ILE A 29 19.81 4.67 20.71
CA ILE A 29 19.74 3.34 20.09
C ILE A 29 19.26 2.34 21.15
N THR A 30 18.02 2.52 21.57
CA THR A 30 17.35 1.63 22.52
C THR A 30 15.94 1.31 22.03
N ILE A 31 15.47 0.09 22.33
CA ILE A 31 14.07 -0.26 22.07
C ILE A 31 13.20 0.54 23.02
N GLN A 32 12.22 1.22 22.46
CA GLN A 32 11.30 2.11 23.14
C GLN A 32 9.96 1.44 23.40
N SER A 33 9.29 1.87 24.47
CA SER A 33 7.89 1.48 24.72
C SER A 33 6.96 2.00 23.62
N SER A 34 5.75 1.43 23.53
CA SER A 34 4.78 1.75 22.47
C SER A 34 4.47 3.25 22.35
N ASN A 35 4.43 3.98 23.46
CA ASN A 35 4.04 5.40 23.49
C ASN A 35 5.19 6.39 23.24
N ASN A 36 6.44 5.92 23.20
CA ASN A 36 7.61 6.79 23.03
C ASN A 36 8.02 6.92 21.55
N VAL A 37 8.85 7.91 21.23
CA VAL A 37 9.46 8.01 19.89
C VAL A 37 10.68 7.09 19.81
N GLY A 38 10.87 6.41 18.67
CA GLY A 38 12.06 5.58 18.40
C GLY A 38 11.72 4.17 17.89
N VAL A 39 12.73 3.30 17.92
CA VAL A 39 12.64 1.88 17.49
C VAL A 39 11.79 1.08 18.48
N LYS A 40 10.91 0.23 17.97
CA LYS A 40 10.01 -0.62 18.75
C LYS A 40 10.50 -2.08 18.84
N TYR A 41 9.84 -2.87 19.67
CA TYR A 41 10.13 -4.31 19.80
C TYR A 41 9.87 -5.11 18.52
N ASP A 42 8.97 -4.64 17.66
CA ASP A 42 8.68 -5.21 16.34
C ASP A 42 9.55 -4.60 15.22
N TRP A 43 10.60 -3.84 15.58
CA TRP A 43 11.52 -3.16 14.67
C TRP A 43 10.92 -2.04 13.81
N SER A 44 9.68 -1.64 14.07
CA SER A 44 9.14 -0.41 13.51
C SER A 44 9.81 0.83 14.13
N TYR A 45 9.83 1.94 13.41
CA TYR A 45 10.26 3.23 13.95
C TYR A 45 9.07 4.18 13.99
N HIS A 46 8.80 4.74 15.17
CA HIS A 46 7.72 5.71 15.35
C HIS A 46 8.27 7.08 15.67
N PHE A 47 7.68 8.11 15.07
CA PHE A 47 7.98 9.51 15.34
C PHE A 47 6.67 10.31 15.41
N HIS A 48 6.70 11.53 15.98
CA HIS A 48 5.49 12.34 16.21
C HIS A 48 4.37 11.58 16.95
N GLY A 49 4.74 10.85 18.01
CA GLY A 49 3.83 9.98 18.76
C GLY A 49 3.91 8.55 18.25
N THR A 50 2.76 7.98 17.90
CA THR A 50 2.63 6.58 17.46
C THR A 50 2.61 6.41 15.94
N GLN A 51 2.98 7.42 15.16
CA GLN A 51 2.98 7.34 13.70
C GLN A 51 4.16 6.50 13.17
N LEU A 52 3.89 5.52 12.32
CA LEU A 52 4.91 4.70 11.65
C LEU A 52 5.69 5.54 10.63
N LEU A 53 6.98 5.74 10.87
CA LEU A 53 7.83 6.66 10.10
C LEU A 53 9.21 6.08 9.80
N SER A 54 9.28 4.76 9.59
CA SER A 54 10.52 4.01 9.33
C SER A 54 11.34 4.53 8.15
N GLY A 55 10.73 4.82 7.00
CA GLY A 55 11.44 5.34 5.83
C GLY A 55 11.58 6.86 5.75
N ALA A 56 11.19 7.66 6.77
CA ALA A 56 11.50 9.10 6.82
C ALA A 56 12.34 9.40 8.03
N TYR A 57 11.72 9.70 9.18
CA TYR A 57 12.47 10.01 10.39
C TYR A 57 13.31 8.82 10.86
N GLY A 58 12.84 7.59 10.67
CA GLY A 58 13.62 6.37 10.96
C GLY A 58 14.85 6.23 10.05
N GLN A 59 14.70 6.51 8.75
CA GLN A 59 15.81 6.52 7.80
C GLN A 59 16.80 7.63 8.12
N ALA A 60 16.33 8.87 8.32
CA ALA A 60 17.18 10.00 8.68
C ALA A 60 17.91 9.74 10.01
N TRP A 61 17.20 9.17 10.99
CA TRP A 61 17.78 8.68 12.24
C TRP A 61 18.92 7.71 11.93
N ALA A 62 18.65 6.60 11.23
CA ALA A 62 19.64 5.57 10.90
C ALA A 62 20.86 6.10 10.12
N GLN A 63 20.63 6.94 9.11
CA GLN A 63 21.68 7.56 8.30
C GLN A 63 22.63 8.42 9.16
N ASN A 64 22.09 9.16 10.13
CA ASN A 64 22.92 9.97 11.02
C ASN A 64 23.88 9.10 11.85
N TYR A 65 23.45 7.93 12.32
CA TYR A 65 24.34 7.02 13.08
C TYR A 65 25.37 6.33 12.17
N LEU A 66 24.95 5.84 11.00
CA LEU A 66 25.87 5.20 10.05
C LEU A 66 26.96 6.16 9.56
N CYS A 67 26.59 7.42 9.30
CA CYS A 67 27.57 8.45 8.91
C CYS A 67 28.61 8.66 10.01
N VAL A 68 28.18 8.74 11.26
CA VAL A 68 29.09 8.90 12.41
C VAL A 68 30.03 7.69 12.54
N ASP A 69 29.52 6.45 12.41
CA ASP A 69 30.34 5.24 12.47
C ASP A 69 31.45 5.22 11.40
N SER A 70 31.10 5.61 10.17
CA SER A 70 32.03 5.68 9.05
C SER A 70 33.18 6.68 9.28
N ILE A 71 32.95 7.75 10.03
CA ILE A 71 33.95 8.79 10.34
C ILE A 71 35.00 8.27 11.34
N ILE A 72 34.60 7.38 12.24
CA ILE A 72 35.46 6.93 13.36
C ILE A 72 36.26 5.69 12.98
N GLY A 73 35.95 5.06 11.83
CA GLY A 73 36.66 3.88 11.32
C GLY A 73 36.59 2.69 12.27
N ALA A 74 35.57 2.64 13.13
CA ALA A 74 35.51 1.69 14.23
C ALA A 74 34.68 0.45 13.88
N GLN A 75 35.14 -0.72 14.34
CA GLN A 75 34.50 -2.03 14.28
C GLN A 75 33.15 -2.13 15.06
N LEU A 76 32.44 -1.02 15.27
CA LEU A 76 31.39 -0.86 16.29
C LEU A 76 30.01 -1.40 15.88
N ILE A 77 29.71 -1.53 14.58
CA ILE A 77 28.42 -2.09 14.11
C ILE A 77 28.27 -3.60 14.42
N THR A 78 29.36 -4.31 14.73
CA THR A 78 29.32 -5.74 15.08
C THR A 78 28.47 -6.06 16.32
N LYS A 79 28.13 -5.08 17.17
CA LYS A 79 27.32 -5.30 18.39
C LYS A 79 25.82 -5.00 18.23
N ALA A 80 25.41 -4.27 17.21
CA ALA A 80 24.07 -3.69 17.18
C ALA A 80 23.03 -4.48 16.36
N ASN A 81 23.42 -5.49 15.56
CA ASN A 81 22.50 -6.28 14.72
C ASN A 81 21.42 -5.44 14.00
N ILE A 82 21.77 -4.22 13.57
CA ILE A 82 20.82 -3.34 12.88
C ILE A 82 20.86 -3.72 11.40
N VAL A 83 19.85 -4.47 10.95
CA VAL A 83 19.59 -4.69 9.53
C VAL A 83 18.76 -3.51 9.04
N LEU A 84 19.40 -2.57 8.35
CA LEU A 84 18.70 -1.48 7.68
C LEU A 84 18.35 -1.91 6.26
N SER A 85 17.07 -1.92 5.92
CA SER A 85 16.64 -2.01 4.53
C SER A 85 16.77 -0.61 3.90
N ASN A 86 17.39 -0.53 2.72
CA ASN A 86 17.63 0.72 1.99
C ASN A 86 16.41 1.17 1.16
N ASP A 87 15.20 0.70 1.47
CA ASP A 87 14.03 1.07 0.68
C ASP A 87 13.34 2.33 1.22
N THR A 88 13.57 3.45 0.54
CA THR A 88 13.13 4.79 0.92
C THR A 88 11.75 5.16 0.34
N ARG A 89 11.07 4.23 -0.34
CA ARG A 89 10.04 4.54 -1.35
C ARG A 89 8.58 4.52 -0.89
N VAL A 90 8.31 4.40 0.42
CA VAL A 90 6.95 4.62 0.96
C VAL A 90 7.01 5.59 2.12
N GLN A 91 6.71 6.86 1.85
CA GLN A 91 6.54 7.87 2.89
C GLN A 91 5.42 8.82 2.49
N MET A 92 4.29 8.76 3.19
CA MET A 92 3.36 9.89 3.29
C MET A 92 3.49 10.43 4.72
N LEU A 93 4.10 11.62 4.82
CA LEU A 93 4.49 12.24 6.09
C LEU A 93 3.45 13.27 6.51
N ASN A 94 2.59 12.89 7.44
CA ASN A 94 1.56 13.80 7.94
C ASN A 94 2.16 14.82 8.93
N LEU A 95 2.77 15.91 8.43
CA LEU A 95 3.21 17.06 9.24
C LEU A 95 2.10 18.10 9.31
N ALA A 96 1.31 18.08 10.38
CA ALA A 96 0.12 18.91 10.60
C ALA A 96 0.32 20.45 10.60
N ASN A 97 1.52 20.98 10.28
CA ASN A 97 1.80 22.42 10.22
C ASN A 97 2.57 22.87 8.96
N ARG A 98 2.80 21.99 8.00
CA ARG A 98 3.34 22.34 6.68
C ARG A 98 2.33 21.89 5.63
N ARG A 99 2.30 22.52 4.46
CA ARG A 99 1.39 22.17 3.35
C ARG A 99 1.75 20.82 2.70
N GLU A 100 2.21 19.88 3.50
CA GLU A 100 2.66 18.55 3.13
C GLU A 100 1.50 17.57 3.37
N ASP A 101 1.46 16.50 2.59
CA ASP A 101 0.52 15.37 2.71
C ASP A 101 -0.98 15.73 2.66
N GLN A 102 -1.34 16.83 1.96
CA GLN A 102 -2.68 17.45 2.01
C GLN A 102 -3.83 16.56 1.53
N LYS A 103 -3.53 15.44 0.84
CA LYS A 103 -4.53 14.52 0.28
C LYS A 103 -4.28 13.08 0.70
N ALA A 104 -3.77 12.83 1.91
CA ALA A 104 -3.43 11.50 2.39
C ALA A 104 -4.37 10.96 3.48
N GLU A 105 -5.61 11.47 3.50
CA GLU A 105 -6.65 11.10 4.48
C GLU A 105 -6.90 9.58 4.58
N HIS A 106 -6.52 8.84 3.54
CA HIS A 106 -6.71 7.40 3.42
C HIS A 106 -5.40 6.58 3.42
N SER A 107 -4.22 7.19 3.57
CA SER A 107 -2.92 6.49 3.46
C SER A 107 -2.69 5.46 4.58
N GLY A 108 -3.29 5.70 5.75
CA GLY A 108 -3.26 4.79 6.91
C GLY A 108 -4.44 3.82 6.97
N GLN A 109 -5.35 3.86 5.99
CA GLN A 109 -6.51 2.97 5.93
C GLN A 109 -6.10 1.72 5.14
N ASP A 110 -5.16 0.95 5.69
CA ASP A 110 -4.61 -0.33 5.20
C ASP A 110 -4.39 -0.42 3.68
N VAL A 111 -3.51 0.45 3.19
CA VAL A 111 -3.04 0.43 1.81
C VAL A 111 -2.08 -0.75 1.60
N LEU A 112 -2.40 -1.64 0.65
CA LEU A 112 -1.46 -2.67 0.18
C LEU A 112 -0.50 -2.10 -0.86
N ASN A 113 0.79 -2.08 -0.55
CA ASN A 113 1.86 -1.79 -1.52
C ASN A 113 2.39 -3.11 -2.09
N LEU A 114 2.17 -3.35 -3.39
CA LEU A 114 2.63 -4.57 -4.07
C LEU A 114 3.85 -4.24 -4.93
N TYR A 115 5.02 -4.67 -4.46
CA TYR A 115 6.27 -4.58 -5.19
C TYR A 115 6.50 -5.83 -6.02
N THR A 116 6.71 -5.64 -7.32
CA THR A 116 7.20 -6.71 -8.20
C THR A 116 8.71 -6.55 -8.42
N SER A 117 9.30 -7.43 -9.22
CA SER A 117 10.70 -7.27 -9.67
C SER A 117 10.97 -5.96 -10.43
N GLN A 118 9.94 -5.18 -10.75
CA GLN A 118 10.06 -3.87 -11.38
C GLN A 118 10.30 -2.78 -10.32
N THR A 119 11.44 -2.10 -10.42
CA THR A 119 11.92 -1.14 -9.42
C THR A 119 11.17 0.20 -9.37
N TYR A 120 10.07 0.37 -10.12
CA TYR A 120 9.42 1.67 -10.32
C TYR A 120 7.89 1.61 -10.27
N ASP A 121 7.30 0.65 -9.57
CA ASP A 121 5.83 0.46 -9.50
C ASP A 121 5.07 1.70 -8.97
N TYR A 122 5.74 2.52 -8.16
CA TYR A 122 5.16 3.69 -7.47
C TYR A 122 6.04 4.95 -7.54
N ASP A 123 7.07 4.97 -8.40
CA ASP A 123 7.96 6.12 -8.49
C ASP A 123 7.20 7.37 -8.98
N ASN A 124 7.30 8.48 -8.27
CA ASN A 124 6.58 9.73 -8.55
C ASN A 124 5.06 9.57 -8.81
N ILE A 125 4.42 8.53 -8.26
CA ILE A 125 3.00 8.26 -8.51
C ILE A 125 2.08 9.17 -7.70
N PHE A 126 2.55 9.71 -6.57
CA PHE A 126 1.73 10.46 -5.61
C PHE A 126 0.92 11.63 -6.20
N PRO A 127 1.43 12.48 -7.11
CA PRO A 127 0.61 13.50 -7.76
C PRO A 127 -0.39 12.91 -8.77
N LEU A 128 -0.20 11.65 -9.21
CA LEU A 128 -1.00 10.99 -10.24
C LEU A 128 -2.11 10.06 -9.68
N LEU A 129 -2.02 9.72 -8.39
CA LEU A 129 -2.96 8.81 -7.73
C LEU A 129 -4.39 9.38 -7.74
N ASN A 130 -5.35 8.51 -8.03
CA ASN A 130 -6.74 8.78 -7.65
C ASN A 130 -6.88 8.61 -6.12
N ARG A 131 -6.95 9.71 -5.38
CA ARG A 131 -6.87 9.71 -3.92
C ARG A 131 -8.21 9.50 -3.21
N LYS A 132 -9.35 9.62 -3.91
CA LYS A 132 -10.68 9.19 -3.40
C LYS A 132 -10.82 7.66 -3.24
N ALA A 133 -9.70 6.94 -3.34
CA ALA A 133 -9.67 5.56 -3.79
C ALA A 133 -8.58 4.73 -3.07
N LEU A 134 -8.20 5.12 -1.85
CA LEU A 134 -7.29 4.34 -1.00
C LEU A 134 -8.13 3.81 0.17
N ASN A 135 -8.17 2.51 0.38
CA ASN A 135 -9.02 1.87 1.40
C ASN A 135 -8.62 0.41 1.55
N ALA A 136 -8.25 -0.02 2.77
CA ALA A 136 -8.36 -1.38 3.25
C ALA A 136 -8.38 -1.46 4.83
N MET A 137 -8.33 -2.67 5.43
CA MET A 137 -8.50 -3.15 6.82
C MET A 137 -8.16 -2.24 8.00
N MET A 138 -9.24 -1.81 8.63
CA MET A 138 -9.36 -1.44 10.03
C MET A 138 -10.86 -1.64 10.33
N ASN A 139 -11.28 -1.75 11.60
CA ASN A 139 -12.67 -1.39 11.90
C ASN A 139 -12.80 0.12 11.64
N THR A 140 -13.01 0.48 10.38
CA THR A 140 -13.08 1.87 9.96
C THR A 140 -14.39 2.40 10.49
N ILE A 141 -14.38 3.24 11.52
CA ILE A 141 -15.52 4.11 11.82
C ILE A 141 -15.12 5.49 11.30
N THR A 142 -15.01 5.59 9.98
CA THR A 142 -14.67 6.86 9.33
C THR A 142 -15.72 7.15 8.28
N HIS A 143 -16.24 8.38 8.27
CA HIS A 143 -17.16 8.84 7.21
C HIS A 143 -18.39 7.94 7.02
N ASN A 144 -18.92 7.32 8.08
CA ASN A 144 -20.12 6.48 8.03
C ASN A 144 -19.98 5.22 7.13
N LEU A 145 -18.74 4.79 6.89
CA LEU A 145 -18.40 3.54 6.23
C LEU A 145 -17.73 2.62 7.25
N THR A 146 -18.31 1.45 7.51
CA THR A 146 -17.70 0.39 8.34
C THR A 146 -17.42 -0.83 7.50
N ALA A 147 -16.36 -1.57 7.84
CA ALA A 147 -16.04 -2.85 7.22
C ALA A 147 -15.11 -3.63 8.14
N THR A 148 -15.17 -4.96 8.07
CA THR A 148 -14.08 -5.81 8.55
C THR A 148 -13.37 -6.34 7.32
N ARG A 149 -12.14 -5.88 7.06
CA ARG A 149 -11.34 -6.36 5.92
C ARG A 149 -10.23 -7.28 6.42
N SER A 150 -9.59 -8.06 5.56
CA SER A 150 -8.43 -8.89 5.94
C SER A 150 -7.60 -9.27 4.72
N TRP A 151 -6.29 -9.37 4.91
CA TRP A 151 -5.34 -9.86 3.92
C TRP A 151 -4.73 -11.18 4.38
N HIS A 152 -4.73 -12.17 3.49
CA HIS A 152 -4.11 -13.48 3.72
C HIS A 152 -3.00 -13.65 2.69
N PHE A 153 -1.77 -13.83 3.17
CA PHE A 153 -0.58 -13.92 2.32
C PHE A 153 -0.15 -15.38 2.23
N TYR A 154 -0.10 -15.90 1.01
CA TYR A 154 0.42 -17.21 0.65
C TYR A 154 1.63 -17.05 -0.28
N ASP A 155 2.26 -18.16 -0.64
CA ASP A 155 3.47 -18.15 -1.47
C ASP A 155 3.24 -17.54 -2.85
N ASP A 156 2.08 -17.77 -3.46
CA ASP A 156 1.74 -17.41 -4.84
C ASP A 156 0.51 -16.52 -4.97
N VAL A 157 -0.23 -16.29 -3.87
CA VAL A 157 -1.48 -15.54 -3.88
C VAL A 157 -1.64 -14.70 -2.62
N ILE A 158 -2.22 -13.51 -2.81
CA ILE A 158 -2.71 -12.66 -1.72
C ILE A 158 -4.23 -12.63 -1.81
N ILE A 159 -4.90 -12.98 -0.74
CA ILE A 159 -6.36 -12.99 -0.68
C ILE A 159 -6.84 -11.81 0.15
N ALA A 160 -7.68 -10.98 -0.47
CA ALA A 160 -8.32 -9.86 0.16
C ALA A 160 -9.79 -10.17 0.42
N LEU A 161 -10.22 -10.07 1.67
CA LEU A 161 -11.61 -10.26 2.07
C LEU A 161 -12.14 -8.99 2.73
N ALA A 162 -13.43 -8.75 2.58
CA ALA A 162 -14.16 -7.86 3.44
C ALA A 162 -15.57 -8.37 3.68
N ILE A 163 -16.03 -8.22 4.92
CA ILE A 163 -17.41 -8.46 5.31
C ILE A 163 -18.00 -7.22 5.97
N ASP A 164 -19.33 -7.18 6.01
CA ASP A 164 -20.09 -6.10 6.64
C ASP A 164 -19.68 -4.71 6.14
N LEU A 165 -19.29 -4.60 4.87
CA LEU A 165 -19.03 -3.31 4.24
C LEU A 165 -20.35 -2.56 4.23
N THR A 166 -20.51 -1.66 5.19
CA THR A 166 -21.74 -0.96 5.49
C THR A 166 -21.54 0.51 5.25
N LEU A 167 -22.33 1.07 4.34
CA LEU A 167 -22.35 2.50 4.08
C LEU A 167 -23.71 3.05 4.50
N ILE A 168 -23.73 3.93 5.49
CA ILE A 168 -24.98 4.52 6.00
C ILE A 168 -25.26 5.94 5.45
N THR A 169 -24.57 6.34 4.37
CA THR A 169 -24.75 7.63 3.69
C THR A 169 -25.02 7.42 2.21
N GLN A 170 -25.56 8.45 1.54
CA GLN A 170 -25.81 8.45 0.10
C GLN A 170 -24.55 8.70 -0.75
N THR A 171 -23.37 8.39 -0.21
CA THR A 171 -22.11 8.48 -0.96
C THR A 171 -21.88 7.18 -1.72
N THR A 172 -20.99 7.20 -2.71
CA THR A 172 -20.64 5.98 -3.46
C THR A 172 -19.51 5.26 -2.75
N GLY A 173 -19.70 3.97 -2.44
CA GLY A 173 -18.67 3.14 -1.83
C GLY A 173 -17.77 2.49 -2.87
N TRP A 174 -16.45 2.70 -2.78
CA TRP A 174 -15.47 2.07 -3.67
C TRP A 174 -14.46 1.21 -2.93
N THR A 175 -14.11 0.06 -3.52
CA THR A 175 -12.93 -0.74 -3.16
C THR A 175 -11.94 -0.72 -4.32
N ILE A 176 -10.70 -0.35 -4.06
CA ILE A 176 -9.66 -0.27 -5.09
C ILE A 176 -8.83 -1.53 -5.08
N LEU A 177 -8.76 -2.17 -6.25
CA LEU A 177 -7.99 -3.40 -6.47
C LEU A 177 -6.56 -3.05 -6.89
N ALA A 178 -6.40 -1.97 -7.66
CA ALA A 178 -5.10 -1.51 -8.14
C ALA A 178 -5.09 0.00 -8.35
N ASN A 179 -3.99 0.66 -8.01
CA ASN A 179 -3.69 2.04 -8.36
C ASN A 179 -2.18 2.17 -8.51
N ARG A 180 -1.66 2.04 -9.74
CA ARG A 180 -0.23 1.84 -9.99
C ARG A 180 0.23 2.45 -11.30
N LEU A 181 1.54 2.66 -11.44
CA LEU A 181 2.14 2.97 -12.73
C LEU A 181 2.02 1.76 -13.66
N LEU A 182 1.77 2.03 -14.94
CA LEU A 182 1.80 1.03 -16.00
C LEU A 182 2.44 1.63 -17.26
N PRO A 183 3.76 1.91 -17.25
CA PRO A 183 4.45 2.58 -18.36
C PRO A 183 4.27 1.83 -19.68
N ILE A 184 4.32 0.50 -19.61
CA ILE A 184 4.01 -0.42 -20.70
C ILE A 184 3.16 -1.57 -20.18
N GLY A 185 2.49 -2.27 -21.08
CA GLY A 185 1.65 -3.41 -20.74
C GLY A 185 0.19 -3.20 -21.13
N GLN A 186 -0.44 -4.30 -21.52
CA GLN A 186 -1.83 -4.35 -21.96
C GLN A 186 -2.69 -4.98 -20.86
N ILE A 187 -3.89 -4.43 -20.65
CA ILE A 187 -4.87 -4.98 -19.72
C ILE A 187 -5.73 -5.99 -20.49
N THR A 188 -5.82 -7.21 -19.96
CA THR A 188 -6.69 -8.25 -20.51
C THR A 188 -7.71 -8.63 -19.46
N VAL A 189 -8.98 -8.70 -19.83
CA VAL A 189 -10.07 -9.16 -18.97
C VAL A 189 -10.65 -10.47 -19.50
N GLY A 190 -10.99 -11.38 -18.60
CA GLY A 190 -11.74 -12.60 -18.91
C GLY A 190 -13.12 -12.57 -18.27
N PHE A 191 -14.11 -13.10 -18.98
CA PHE A 191 -15.51 -13.11 -18.58
C PHE A 191 -16.03 -14.51 -18.27
N PHE A 192 -17.16 -14.62 -17.56
CA PHE A 192 -17.78 -15.91 -17.26
C PHE A 192 -18.30 -16.69 -18.47
N ASN A 193 -18.53 -16.03 -19.59
CA ASN A 193 -18.83 -16.66 -20.87
C ASN A 193 -17.59 -17.12 -21.65
N GLU A 194 -16.44 -17.24 -20.98
CA GLU A 194 -15.15 -17.68 -21.53
C GLU A 194 -14.51 -16.73 -22.56
N THR A 195 -15.14 -15.58 -22.84
CA THR A 195 -14.55 -14.57 -23.72
C THR A 195 -13.42 -13.83 -23.02
N THR A 196 -12.44 -13.38 -23.81
CA THR A 196 -11.36 -12.53 -23.32
C THR A 196 -11.23 -11.29 -24.19
N VAL A 197 -11.05 -10.14 -23.55
CA VAL A 197 -10.95 -8.85 -24.23
C VAL A 197 -9.69 -8.14 -23.78
N LYS A 198 -8.97 -7.58 -24.75
CA LYS A 198 -7.85 -6.67 -24.53
C LYS A 198 -8.39 -5.24 -24.49
N LEU A 199 -8.11 -4.52 -23.42
CA LEU A 199 -8.54 -3.13 -23.27
C LEU A 199 -7.50 -2.18 -23.85
N SER A 200 -7.97 -1.17 -24.57
CA SER A 200 -7.19 0.03 -24.88
C SER A 200 -7.19 0.97 -23.66
N ASP A 201 -6.28 1.95 -23.66
CA ASP A 201 -6.36 3.07 -22.72
C ASP A 201 -7.73 3.77 -22.86
N GLY A 202 -8.23 4.30 -21.74
CA GLY A 202 -9.56 4.86 -21.61
C GLY A 202 -10.20 4.54 -20.27
N ASN A 203 -11.50 4.85 -20.17
CA ASN A 203 -12.34 4.54 -19.03
C ASN A 203 -13.33 3.43 -19.42
N HIS A 204 -13.24 2.29 -18.73
CA HIS A 204 -14.09 1.13 -18.95
C HIS A 204 -14.88 0.86 -17.67
N SER A 205 -16.18 0.61 -17.81
CA SER A 205 -17.06 0.24 -16.70
C SER A 205 -17.87 -0.98 -17.11
N PHE A 206 -17.87 -2.00 -16.25
CA PHE A 206 -18.54 -3.26 -16.46
C PHE A 206 -19.63 -3.42 -15.39
N PRO A 207 -20.92 -3.20 -15.72
CA PRO A 207 -22.00 -3.31 -14.76
C PRO A 207 -22.16 -4.77 -14.31
N PHE A 208 -22.55 -4.97 -13.06
CA PHE A 208 -22.87 -6.30 -12.56
C PHE A 208 -24.14 -6.84 -13.23
N VAL A 209 -24.06 -8.07 -13.74
CA VAL A 209 -25.18 -8.83 -14.27
C VAL A 209 -25.47 -10.00 -13.33
N LYS A 210 -26.73 -10.13 -12.89
CA LYS A 210 -27.15 -11.15 -11.91
C LYS A 210 -26.88 -12.60 -12.38
N GLU A 211 -27.02 -12.87 -13.67
CA GLU A 211 -26.72 -14.17 -14.29
C GLU A 211 -25.21 -14.43 -14.47
N ARG A 212 -24.37 -13.44 -14.15
CA ARG A 212 -22.91 -13.45 -14.15
C ARG A 212 -22.21 -13.71 -15.48
N THR A 213 -22.89 -14.16 -16.52
CA THR A 213 -22.32 -14.53 -17.83
C THR A 213 -21.39 -13.46 -18.44
N PHE A 214 -21.71 -12.18 -18.26
CA PHE A 214 -20.93 -11.04 -18.74
C PHE A 214 -20.12 -10.32 -17.66
N ASN A 215 -20.06 -10.87 -16.44
CA ASN A 215 -19.20 -10.31 -15.41
C ASN A 215 -17.75 -10.74 -15.63
N ILE A 216 -16.83 -9.91 -15.16
CA ILE A 216 -15.39 -10.20 -15.25
C ILE A 216 -15.01 -11.26 -14.22
N GLN A 217 -14.40 -12.36 -14.66
CA GLN A 217 -13.82 -13.38 -13.79
C GLN A 217 -12.43 -12.99 -13.30
N TRP A 218 -11.63 -12.39 -14.18
CA TRP A 218 -10.25 -12.07 -13.90
C TRP A 218 -9.75 -10.92 -14.75
N ILE A 219 -8.74 -10.23 -14.22
CA ILE A 219 -8.00 -9.17 -14.89
C ILE A 219 -6.53 -9.56 -14.90
N HIS A 220 -5.85 -9.40 -16.02
CA HIS A 220 -4.40 -9.55 -16.14
C HIS A 220 -3.77 -8.24 -16.58
N ILE A 221 -2.76 -7.80 -15.85
CA ILE A 221 -1.93 -6.65 -16.19
C ILE A 221 -0.66 -7.18 -16.87
N GLY A 222 -0.59 -6.99 -18.19
CA GLY A 222 0.60 -7.32 -18.98
C GLY A 222 1.82 -6.52 -18.54
N HIS A 223 3.00 -7.05 -18.83
CA HIS A 223 4.31 -6.54 -18.39
C HIS A 223 4.58 -6.71 -16.89
N SER A 224 3.72 -6.24 -16.00
CA SER A 224 3.87 -6.46 -14.55
C SER A 224 3.51 -7.88 -14.12
N ASN A 225 2.84 -8.65 -14.98
CA ASN A 225 2.44 -10.05 -14.75
C ASN A 225 1.61 -10.21 -13.47
N ILE A 226 0.65 -9.33 -13.25
CA ILE A 226 -0.24 -9.42 -12.08
C ILE A 226 -1.62 -9.84 -12.53
N GLY A 227 -2.15 -10.86 -11.88
CA GLY A 227 -3.53 -11.31 -12.02
C GLY A 227 -4.40 -10.82 -10.86
N TYR A 228 -5.64 -10.50 -11.15
CA TYR A 228 -6.70 -10.31 -10.16
C TYR A 228 -7.80 -11.32 -10.44
N LEU A 229 -8.20 -12.12 -9.47
CA LEU A 229 -9.33 -13.04 -9.59
C LEU A 229 -10.52 -12.53 -8.80
N LEU A 230 -11.70 -12.57 -9.43
CA LEU A 230 -12.99 -12.17 -8.88
C LEU A 230 -13.90 -13.40 -8.84
N HIS A 231 -13.57 -14.35 -7.96
CA HIS A 231 -14.21 -15.67 -7.94
C HIS A 231 -15.65 -15.60 -7.38
N SER A 232 -15.80 -15.08 -6.17
CA SER A 232 -17.09 -14.97 -5.50
C SER A 232 -17.61 -13.54 -5.61
N GLN A 233 -18.31 -13.26 -6.72
CA GLN A 233 -18.92 -11.95 -6.94
C GLN A 233 -20.25 -11.82 -6.18
N SER A 234 -20.20 -11.04 -5.10
CA SER A 234 -21.37 -10.40 -4.51
C SER A 234 -21.92 -9.31 -5.46
N GLN A 235 -23.11 -8.79 -5.14
CA GLN A 235 -23.70 -7.68 -5.88
C GLN A 235 -22.82 -6.43 -5.72
N TYR A 236 -22.45 -5.81 -6.85
CA TYR A 236 -21.81 -4.50 -6.93
C TYR A 236 -22.50 -3.69 -8.05
N ALA A 237 -22.29 -2.38 -8.11
CA ALA A 237 -22.82 -1.54 -9.20
C ALA A 237 -22.02 -1.74 -10.50
N SER A 238 -20.70 -1.57 -10.45
CA SER A 238 -19.82 -1.86 -11.58
C SER A 238 -18.39 -2.20 -11.17
N LEU A 239 -17.65 -2.84 -12.06
CA LEU A 239 -16.18 -2.92 -12.01
C LEU A 239 -15.61 -1.86 -12.96
N GLY A 240 -14.80 -0.96 -12.43
CA GLY A 240 -14.17 0.12 -13.19
C GLY A 240 -12.70 -0.15 -13.48
N ILE A 241 -12.26 0.17 -14.70
CA ILE A 241 -10.87 0.13 -15.13
C ILE A 241 -10.56 1.42 -15.90
N VAL A 242 -9.66 2.22 -15.37
CA VAL A 242 -9.13 3.41 -16.06
C VAL A 242 -7.65 3.23 -16.27
N CYS A 243 -7.22 3.35 -17.53
CA CYS A 243 -5.80 3.36 -17.88
C CYS A 243 -5.49 4.45 -18.88
N GLY A 244 -4.39 5.16 -18.68
CA GLY A 244 -3.93 6.19 -19.61
C GLY A 244 -2.98 7.17 -18.95
N ASN A 245 -2.50 8.13 -19.74
CA ASN A 245 -1.64 9.18 -19.24
C ASN A 245 -2.42 10.10 -18.29
N LYS A 246 -1.94 10.23 -17.07
CA LYS A 246 -2.39 11.22 -16.08
C LYS A 246 -1.30 12.24 -15.88
N THR A 247 -1.70 13.49 -15.69
CA THR A 247 -0.82 14.58 -15.30
C THR A 247 -1.28 15.10 -13.95
N GLY A 248 -0.33 15.30 -13.03
CA GLY A 248 -0.59 15.83 -11.70
C GLY A 248 0.55 16.72 -11.25
N ASN A 249 0.29 17.58 -10.27
CA ASN A 249 1.30 18.47 -9.72
C ASN A 249 1.46 18.25 -8.22
N TYR A 250 2.70 18.23 -7.74
CA TYR A 250 3.02 18.10 -6.32
C TYR A 250 2.45 19.24 -5.47
N LEU A 251 2.18 20.42 -6.04
CA LEU A 251 1.61 21.56 -5.33
C LEU A 251 0.21 21.26 -4.76
N GLU A 252 -0.45 20.23 -5.29
CA GLU A 252 -1.74 19.77 -4.78
C GLU A 252 -1.64 18.96 -3.48
N ILE A 253 -0.45 18.46 -3.14
CA ILE A 253 -0.21 17.51 -2.05
C ILE A 253 0.93 17.92 -1.14
N ASP A 254 1.81 18.81 -1.62
CA ASP A 254 3.06 19.24 -1.01
C ASP A 254 3.32 20.72 -1.39
N PRO A 255 4.28 21.46 -0.78
CA PRO A 255 4.56 22.84 -1.16
C PRO A 255 5.43 22.95 -2.44
N PHE A 256 5.85 21.83 -3.03
CA PHE A 256 6.70 21.81 -4.22
C PHE A 256 5.86 21.87 -5.51
N SER A 257 6.22 22.76 -6.43
CA SER A 257 5.55 22.88 -7.72
C SER A 257 6.32 22.10 -8.80
N GLU A 258 6.06 20.80 -8.85
CA GLU A 258 6.61 19.89 -9.84
C GLU A 258 5.46 19.13 -10.51
N THR A 259 5.48 19.05 -11.84
CA THR A 259 4.45 18.37 -12.62
C THR A 259 5.00 17.06 -13.13
N ASP A 260 4.27 15.97 -12.92
CA ASP A 260 4.55 14.69 -13.51
C ASP A 260 3.45 14.26 -14.47
N THR A 261 3.86 13.50 -15.48
CA THR A 261 2.95 12.82 -16.39
C THR A 261 3.40 11.37 -16.56
N ALA A 262 2.51 10.43 -16.25
CA ALA A 262 2.79 9.01 -16.49
C ALA A 262 1.52 8.24 -16.84
N ARG A 263 1.69 7.05 -17.43
CA ARG A 263 0.59 6.12 -17.68
C ARG A 263 0.24 5.39 -16.38
N VAL A 264 -0.99 5.56 -15.92
CA VAL A 264 -1.49 5.04 -14.63
C VAL A 264 -2.66 4.11 -14.89
N LEU A 265 -2.72 3.02 -14.13
CA LEU A 265 -3.84 2.10 -14.06
C LEU A 265 -4.56 2.24 -12.71
N THR A 266 -5.87 2.41 -12.75
CA THR A 266 -6.76 2.31 -11.59
C THR A 266 -7.84 1.26 -11.86
N ILE A 267 -7.99 0.29 -10.96
CA ILE A 267 -9.02 -0.76 -11.00
C ILE A 267 -9.81 -0.68 -9.69
N TRP A 268 -11.14 -0.69 -9.76
CA TRP A 268 -12.00 -0.64 -8.58
C TRP A 268 -13.31 -1.41 -8.75
N ILE A 269 -13.89 -1.79 -7.61
CA ILE A 269 -15.28 -2.24 -7.47
C ILE A 269 -16.08 -1.05 -6.95
N ASP A 270 -17.11 -0.67 -7.68
CA ASP A 270 -18.13 0.29 -7.26
C ASP A 270 -19.29 -0.47 -6.62
N HIS A 271 -19.52 -0.23 -5.32
CA HIS A 271 -20.57 -0.87 -4.54
C HIS A 271 -21.93 -0.14 -4.65
N GLY A 272 -21.98 1.01 -5.32
CA GLY A 272 -23.19 1.83 -5.47
C GLY A 272 -23.30 2.97 -4.45
N ALA A 273 -24.35 3.78 -4.59
CA ALA A 273 -24.59 5.00 -3.82
C ALA A 273 -25.73 4.89 -2.78
N GLU A 274 -26.27 3.68 -2.61
CA GLU A 274 -27.37 3.42 -1.68
C GLU A 274 -26.86 2.90 -0.33
N LEU A 275 -27.76 2.85 0.67
CA LEU A 275 -27.47 2.15 1.91
C LEU A 275 -27.27 0.67 1.60
N PHE A 276 -26.09 0.15 1.86
CA PHE A 276 -25.78 -1.24 1.59
C PHE A 276 -25.03 -1.89 2.74
N VAL A 277 -25.16 -3.21 2.82
CA VAL A 277 -24.31 -4.11 3.60
C VAL A 277 -23.87 -5.19 2.63
N LEU A 278 -22.58 -5.24 2.31
CA LEU A 278 -22.04 -6.14 1.30
C LEU A 278 -20.75 -6.78 1.80
N ASP A 279 -20.44 -7.93 1.21
CA ASP A 279 -19.13 -8.56 1.33
C ASP A 279 -18.40 -8.41 0.00
N TYR A 280 -17.08 -8.42 0.01
CA TYR A 280 -16.31 -8.60 -1.22
C TYR A 280 -15.09 -9.48 -0.96
N ASN A 281 -14.62 -10.13 -2.01
CA ASN A 281 -13.38 -10.85 -2.01
C ASN A 281 -12.71 -10.72 -3.37
N HIS A 282 -11.39 -10.76 -3.37
CA HIS A 282 -10.59 -10.92 -4.57
C HIS A 282 -9.26 -11.55 -4.23
N MET A 283 -8.62 -12.13 -5.24
CA MET A 283 -7.24 -12.60 -5.14
C MET A 283 -6.34 -11.70 -5.97
N ILE A 284 -5.11 -11.53 -5.51
CA ILE A 284 -4.02 -10.91 -6.23
C ILE A 284 -2.96 -11.98 -6.44
N LEU A 285 -2.58 -12.17 -7.70
CA LEU A 285 -1.62 -13.18 -8.14
C LEU A 285 -0.41 -12.47 -8.72
N PRO A 286 0.69 -12.30 -7.96
CA PRO A 286 1.94 -11.77 -8.48
C PRO A 286 2.60 -12.74 -9.47
N ASP A 287 3.38 -12.20 -10.39
CA ASP A 287 4.25 -12.96 -11.31
C ASP A 287 3.56 -14.07 -12.14
N VAL A 288 2.29 -13.89 -12.49
CA VAL A 288 1.51 -14.82 -13.33
C VAL A 288 1.42 -14.40 -14.78
N SER A 289 1.49 -15.40 -15.67
CA SER A 289 1.29 -15.19 -17.10
C SER A 289 -0.19 -14.97 -17.44
N ARG A 290 -0.47 -14.25 -18.53
CA ARG A 290 -1.84 -14.14 -19.06
C ARG A 290 -2.45 -15.50 -19.39
N ALA A 291 -1.64 -16.42 -19.91
CA ALA A 291 -2.09 -17.72 -20.39
C ALA A 291 -2.55 -18.63 -19.24
N SER A 292 -1.99 -18.48 -18.04
CA SER A 292 -2.37 -19.27 -16.86
C SER A 292 -3.67 -18.80 -16.20
N MET A 293 -4.14 -17.58 -16.46
CA MET A 293 -5.31 -17.00 -15.76
C MET A 293 -6.57 -17.88 -15.79
N PRO A 294 -7.01 -18.45 -16.93
CA PRO A 294 -8.21 -19.31 -16.94
C PRO A 294 -8.02 -20.59 -16.12
N MET A 295 -6.82 -21.17 -16.15
CA MET A 295 -6.49 -22.38 -15.39
C MET A 295 -6.46 -22.09 -13.89
N LEU A 296 -5.81 -21.00 -13.47
CA LEU A 296 -5.76 -20.57 -12.07
C LEU A 296 -7.15 -20.25 -11.53
N PHE A 297 -7.98 -19.56 -12.32
CA PHE A 297 -9.38 -19.28 -11.94
C PHE A 297 -10.15 -20.57 -11.65
N LYS A 298 -9.98 -21.59 -12.50
CA LYS A 298 -10.60 -22.90 -12.29
C LYS A 298 -10.02 -23.62 -11.06
N GLN A 299 -8.70 -23.66 -10.95
CA GLN A 299 -8.00 -24.31 -9.84
C GLN A 299 -8.49 -23.80 -8.48
N TYR A 300 -8.43 -22.48 -8.24
CA TYR A 300 -8.85 -21.91 -6.96
C TYR A 300 -10.37 -22.05 -6.71
N GLY A 301 -11.17 -22.23 -7.76
CA GLY A 301 -12.58 -22.59 -7.64
C GLY A 301 -12.82 -24.02 -7.23
N ASP A 302 -12.10 -24.96 -7.85
CA ASP A 302 -12.15 -26.39 -7.54
C ASP A 302 -11.62 -26.67 -6.12
N GLU A 303 -10.58 -25.95 -5.70
CA GLU A 303 -10.04 -25.94 -4.33
C GLU A 303 -10.97 -25.26 -3.33
N GLN A 304 -11.96 -24.52 -3.82
CA GLN A 304 -12.94 -23.78 -3.02
C GLN A 304 -12.30 -22.84 -1.99
N VAL A 305 -11.24 -22.12 -2.35
CA VAL A 305 -10.51 -21.24 -1.43
C VAL A 305 -11.41 -20.24 -0.69
N PHE A 306 -12.54 -19.84 -1.31
CA PHE A 306 -13.53 -18.94 -0.73
C PHE A 306 -14.75 -19.64 -0.09
N SER A 307 -14.90 -20.97 -0.12
CA SER A 307 -16.08 -21.64 0.43
C SER A 307 -16.08 -21.73 1.96
N CYS A 308 -14.91 -21.57 2.60
CA CYS A 308 -14.75 -21.61 4.05
C CYS A 308 -14.52 -20.24 4.68
N MET A 309 -15.02 -19.16 4.04
CA MET A 309 -15.20 -17.89 4.72
C MET A 309 -16.25 -18.10 5.83
N SER A 310 -15.82 -18.30 7.07
CA SER A 310 -16.74 -18.12 8.19
C SER A 310 -17.14 -16.65 8.18
N THR A 311 -18.43 -16.36 8.03
CA THR A 311 -18.97 -14.99 8.08
C THR A 311 -19.69 -14.74 9.39
N ASN A 312 -19.44 -15.54 10.43
CA ASN A 312 -20.10 -15.39 11.74
C ASN A 312 -19.66 -14.15 12.53
N HIS A 313 -19.15 -13.11 11.86
CA HIS A 313 -18.56 -11.89 12.42
C HIS A 313 -17.37 -12.09 13.38
N GLN A 314 -16.98 -13.34 13.67
CA GLN A 314 -15.99 -13.68 14.69
C GLN A 314 -14.70 -14.28 14.13
N PHE A 315 -14.73 -14.85 12.92
CA PHE A 315 -13.57 -15.49 12.31
C PHE A 315 -13.47 -15.12 10.83
N HIS A 316 -12.30 -14.67 10.39
CA HIS A 316 -11.97 -14.50 8.97
C HIS A 316 -10.84 -15.45 8.63
N GLY A 317 -11.07 -16.36 7.69
CA GLY A 317 -10.04 -17.29 7.25
C GLY A 317 -10.37 -17.88 5.90
N THR A 318 -9.31 -18.22 5.18
CA THR A 318 -9.32 -19.13 4.03
C THR A 318 -8.63 -20.42 4.44
N ILE A 319 -9.07 -21.57 3.91
CA ILE A 319 -8.43 -22.87 4.15
C ILE A 319 -7.29 -23.05 3.15
#